data_AF-A0A5C5VAF3-F1
#
_entry.id   AF-A0A5C5VAF3-F1
#
_cell.length_a   1.000
_cell.length_b   1.000
_cell.length_c   1.000
_cell.angle_alpha   90.00
_cell.angle_beta   90.00
_cell.angle_gamma   90.00
#
_symmetry.space_group_name_H-M   'P 1'
#
loop_
_entity.id
_entity.type
_entity.pdbx_description
1 polymer ?
#
loop_
_entity_poly.entity_id
_entity_poly.type
_entity_poly.pdbx_seq_one_letter_code
_entity_poly.pdbx_strand_id
1 'polypeptide(L)'
;MGHDITAYRSDVDRDALRIEYGLIDEDGDDSGEEVDEWLARYEEYDKHASVAHLRRSAGDPMNQVIYLALGVLDEAYAGPSGKGVELPISLDQLRTAETVLLNKTYQGVKLDPKASRIMNILQRMLGGSEVVVGVGEQNPEQELEFVRACIAHLEEVEGGALFILFS
;
A
#
# COMPACT_ATOMS: atom_id res chain seq x y z
N MET A 1 -2.55 10.18 -8.33
CA MET A 1 -2.78 9.61 -6.99
C MET A 1 -2.67 8.11 -7.12
N GLY A 2 -1.93 7.47 -6.21
CA GLY A 2 -1.89 6.02 -6.07
C GLY A 2 -2.84 5.61 -4.95
N HIS A 3 -3.12 4.32 -4.84
CA HIS A 3 -3.62 3.76 -3.59
C HIS A 3 -2.42 3.22 -2.82
N ASP A 4 -2.32 3.66 -1.58
CA ASP A 4 -1.25 3.33 -0.65
C ASP A 4 -1.87 2.50 0.48
N ILE A 5 -1.41 1.27 0.64
CA ILE A 5 -1.78 0.38 1.75
C ILE A 5 -0.57 0.20 2.63
N THR A 6 -0.68 0.55 3.91
CA THR A 6 0.43 0.44 4.86
C THR A 6 0.00 -0.34 6.08
N ALA A 7 0.73 -1.41 6.37
CA ALA A 7 0.60 -2.16 7.61
C ALA A 7 1.56 -1.58 8.65
N TYR A 8 1.04 -1.11 9.77
CA TYR A 8 1.83 -0.51 10.85
C TYR A 8 2.02 -1.49 12.00
N ARG A 9 3.18 -1.37 12.65
CA ARG A 9 3.49 -2.02 13.92
C ARG A 9 2.58 -1.48 15.01
N SER A 10 1.87 -2.35 15.73
CA SER A 10 0.94 -1.95 16.79
C SER A 10 1.62 -1.68 18.14
N ASP A 11 2.86 -2.14 18.29
CA ASP A 11 3.70 -1.94 19.47
C ASP A 11 4.48 -0.61 19.45
N VAL A 12 4.33 0.17 18.38
CA VAL A 12 5.03 1.45 18.18
C VAL A 12 4.06 2.62 18.32
N ASP A 13 4.41 3.59 19.15
CA ASP A 13 3.73 4.89 19.20
C ASP A 13 4.18 5.74 18.02
N ARG A 14 3.36 5.77 16.95
CA ARG A 14 3.69 6.46 15.70
C ARG A 14 3.90 7.95 15.89
N ASP A 15 3.12 8.61 16.76
CA ASP A 15 3.22 10.06 16.92
C ASP A 15 4.51 10.41 17.67
N ALA A 16 4.85 9.64 18.72
CA ALA A 16 6.15 9.77 19.39
C ALA A 16 7.32 9.53 18.42
N LEU A 17 7.21 8.52 17.56
CA LEU A 17 8.25 8.21 16.57
C LEU A 17 8.40 9.32 15.52
N ARG A 18 7.29 9.93 15.07
CA ARG A 18 7.32 11.06 14.13
C ARG A 18 8.03 12.28 14.74
N ILE A 19 7.83 12.54 16.03
CA ILE A 19 8.55 13.59 16.75
C ILE A 19 10.04 13.22 16.87
N GLU A 20 10.35 11.97 17.22
CA GLU A 20 11.74 11.48 17.34
C GLU A 20 12.54 11.65 16.03
N TYR A 21 11.91 11.32 14.90
CA TYR A 21 12.50 11.50 13.57
C TYR A 21 12.35 12.93 13.02
N GLY A 22 11.78 13.87 13.80
CA GLY A 22 11.63 15.26 13.39
C GLY A 22 10.71 15.48 12.19
N LEU A 23 9.77 14.57 11.94
CA LEU A 23 8.75 14.69 10.88
C LEU A 23 7.64 15.68 11.26
N ILE A 24 7.42 15.83 12.56
CA ILE A 24 6.53 16.81 13.16
C ILE A 24 7.20 17.37 14.41
N ASP A 25 6.79 18.56 14.85
CA ASP A 25 7.17 19.09 16.16
C ASP A 25 6.30 18.53 17.30
N GLU A 26 6.57 18.97 18.55
CA GLU A 26 5.80 18.54 19.73
C GLU A 26 4.32 18.97 19.68
N ASP A 27 3.99 19.97 18.86
CA ASP A 27 2.63 20.47 18.65
C ASP A 27 1.92 19.75 17.47
N GLY A 28 2.65 18.89 16.74
CA GLY A 28 2.14 18.09 15.63
C GLY A 28 2.23 18.78 14.26
N ASP A 29 2.92 19.90 14.17
CA ASP A 29 3.11 20.66 12.93
C ASP A 29 4.30 20.13 12.12
N ASP A 30 4.14 20.06 10.79
CA ASP A 30 5.19 19.60 9.87
C ASP A 30 6.33 20.62 9.83
N SER A 31 7.58 20.15 9.92
CA SER A 31 8.73 21.00 10.28
C SER A 31 9.17 22.01 9.21
N GLY A 32 8.46 22.10 8.07
CA GLY A 32 8.70 23.10 7.03
C GLY A 32 10.08 23.01 6.36
N GLU A 33 10.74 21.86 6.47
CA GLU A 33 12.13 21.63 6.05
C GLU A 33 12.32 21.42 4.54
N GLU A 34 13.60 21.42 4.11
CA GLU A 34 13.98 21.06 2.74
C GLU A 34 13.56 19.61 2.42
N VAL A 35 12.95 19.42 1.25
CA VAL A 35 12.26 18.18 0.85
C VAL A 35 13.17 16.94 0.96
N ASP A 36 14.45 17.06 0.60
CA ASP A 36 15.37 15.92 0.58
C ASP A 36 15.75 15.43 1.99
N GLU A 37 15.91 16.35 2.96
CA GLU A 37 16.20 16.02 4.35
C GLU A 37 14.97 15.42 5.04
N TRP A 38 13.79 15.93 4.72
CA TRP A 38 12.53 15.35 5.16
C TRP A 38 12.33 13.92 4.64
N LEU A 39 12.61 13.67 3.36
CA LEU A 39 12.47 12.33 2.76
C LEU A 39 13.39 11.30 3.42
N ALA A 40 14.64 11.67 3.71
CA ALA A 40 15.59 10.77 4.37
C ALA A 40 15.14 10.38 5.78
N ARG A 41 14.59 11.32 6.55
CA ARG A 41 14.03 11.05 7.89
C ARG A 41 12.77 10.21 7.80
N TYR A 42 11.92 10.46 6.80
CA TYR A 42 10.71 9.69 6.57
C TYR A 42 11.02 8.23 6.22
N GLU A 43 12.01 7.99 5.36
CA GLU A 43 12.44 6.63 5.03
C GLU A 43 12.95 5.86 6.26
N GLU A 44 13.64 6.53 7.17
CA GLU A 44 14.07 5.88 8.42
C GLU A 44 12.88 5.62 9.34
N TYR A 45 12.02 6.61 9.56
CA TYR A 45 10.76 6.44 10.30
C TYR A 45 9.95 5.26 9.78
N ASP A 46 9.77 5.13 8.46
CA ASP A 46 8.93 4.10 7.87
C ASP A 46 9.48 2.69 8.14
N LYS A 47 10.80 2.50 8.15
CA LYS A 47 11.42 1.19 8.51
C LYS A 47 11.08 0.74 9.93
N HIS A 48 10.89 1.69 10.84
CA HIS A 48 10.59 1.42 12.25
C HIS A 48 9.08 1.38 12.52
N ALA A 49 8.28 2.16 11.79
CA ALA A 49 6.84 2.24 11.99
C ALA A 49 6.05 1.21 11.18
N SER A 50 6.51 0.86 9.97
CA SER A 50 5.80 -0.02 9.04
C SER A 50 6.33 -1.45 9.08
N VAL A 51 5.42 -2.40 8.81
CA VAL A 51 5.70 -3.82 8.57
C VAL A 51 5.81 -4.06 7.07
N ALA A 52 4.88 -3.48 6.32
CA ALA A 52 4.80 -3.61 4.88
C ALA A 52 4.05 -2.41 4.28
N HIS A 53 4.43 -2.06 3.05
CA HIS A 53 3.79 -1.02 2.27
C HIS A 53 3.56 -1.52 0.85
N LEU A 54 2.36 -1.25 0.32
CA LEU A 54 1.96 -1.58 -1.04
C LEU A 54 1.43 -0.32 -1.72
N ARG A 55 2.11 0.10 -2.79
CA ARG A 55 1.71 1.22 -3.62
C ARG A 55 1.40 0.79 -5.04
N ARG A 56 0.22 1.18 -5.51
CA ARG A 56 -0.22 0.95 -6.89
C ARG A 56 -0.85 2.21 -7.47
N SER A 57 -0.89 2.30 -8.79
CA SER A 57 -1.57 3.42 -9.47
C SER A 57 -3.08 3.37 -9.22
N ALA A 58 -3.75 4.52 -9.04
CA ALA A 58 -5.20 4.54 -8.78
C ALA A 58 -6.09 3.90 -9.87
N GLY A 59 -5.56 3.71 -11.08
CA GLY A 59 -6.24 2.99 -12.16
C GLY A 59 -5.89 1.50 -12.27
N ASP A 60 -5.08 0.97 -11.35
CA ASP A 60 -4.69 -0.44 -11.32
C ASP A 60 -5.78 -1.27 -10.63
N PRO A 61 -6.44 -2.19 -11.34
CA PRO A 61 -7.48 -3.03 -10.74
C PRO A 61 -6.95 -3.98 -9.66
N MET A 62 -5.62 -4.23 -9.58
CA MET A 62 -5.04 -4.98 -8.45
C MET A 62 -5.27 -4.29 -7.10
N ASN A 63 -5.44 -2.97 -7.07
CA ASN A 63 -5.84 -2.27 -5.86
C ASN A 63 -7.13 -2.83 -5.29
N GLN A 64 -8.18 -2.94 -6.10
CA GLN A 64 -9.45 -3.43 -5.59
C GLN A 64 -9.36 -4.89 -5.14
N VAL A 65 -8.48 -5.69 -5.74
CA VAL A 65 -8.31 -7.09 -5.37
C VAL A 65 -7.88 -7.24 -3.92
N ILE A 66 -6.84 -6.53 -3.49
CA ILE A 66 -6.32 -6.68 -2.12
C ILE A 66 -7.31 -6.18 -1.07
N TYR A 67 -8.03 -5.09 -1.35
CA TYR A 67 -9.09 -4.59 -0.47
C TYR A 67 -10.21 -5.62 -0.32
N LEU A 68 -10.66 -6.21 -1.43
CA LEU A 68 -11.68 -7.27 -1.41
C LEU A 68 -11.18 -8.55 -0.72
N ALA A 69 -9.92 -8.92 -0.92
CA ALA A 69 -9.31 -10.09 -0.30
C ALA A 69 -9.22 -9.94 1.24
N LEU A 70 -8.97 -8.71 1.72
CA LEU A 70 -8.95 -8.36 3.15
C LEU A 70 -10.35 -8.08 3.72
N GLY A 71 -11.39 -8.09 2.90
CA GLY A 71 -12.78 -7.85 3.32
C GLY A 71 -13.14 -6.37 3.55
N VAL A 72 -12.36 -5.44 3.00
CA VAL A 72 -12.55 -3.98 3.15
C VAL A 72 -13.41 -3.46 1.99
N LEU A 73 -14.69 -3.83 2.01
CA LEU A 73 -15.60 -3.60 0.89
C LEU A 73 -15.87 -2.11 0.63
N ASP A 74 -16.07 -1.32 1.68
CA ASP A 74 -16.46 0.09 1.53
C ASP A 74 -15.37 0.92 0.82
N GLU A 75 -14.11 0.61 1.09
CA GLU A 75 -12.97 1.26 0.43
C GLU A 75 -12.71 0.71 -0.98
N ALA A 76 -12.94 -0.58 -1.21
CA ALA A 76 -12.78 -1.18 -2.55
C ALA A 76 -13.65 -0.48 -3.60
N TYR A 77 -14.76 0.15 -3.19
CA TYR A 77 -15.68 0.89 -4.06
C TYR A 77 -15.60 2.41 -3.90
N ALA A 78 -14.75 2.95 -3.01
CA ALA A 78 -14.64 4.39 -2.74
C ALA A 78 -14.03 5.19 -3.90
N GLY A 79 -13.48 4.52 -4.91
CA GLY A 79 -12.85 5.15 -6.06
C GLY A 79 -11.36 5.49 -5.83
N PRO A 80 -10.71 6.21 -6.76
CA PRO A 80 -9.25 6.33 -6.90
C PRO A 80 -8.48 7.04 -5.76
N SER A 81 -9.18 7.52 -4.74
CA SER A 81 -8.59 8.25 -3.60
C SER A 81 -8.89 7.59 -2.25
N GLY A 82 -9.66 6.49 -2.23
CA GLY A 82 -10.20 5.93 -0.99
C GLY A 82 -10.98 6.97 -0.16
N LYS A 83 -11.39 6.61 1.05
CA LYS A 83 -11.71 7.58 2.10
C LYS A 83 -10.62 7.67 3.16
N GLY A 84 -9.63 6.78 3.12
CA GLY A 84 -8.65 6.66 4.20
C GLY A 84 -9.29 5.92 5.39
N VAL A 85 -9.03 4.62 5.54
CA VAL A 85 -9.49 3.89 6.73
C VAL A 85 -8.35 3.10 7.34
N GLU A 86 -8.26 3.14 8.67
CA GLU A 86 -7.35 2.30 9.44
C GLU A 86 -8.18 1.23 10.16
N LEU A 87 -7.85 -0.03 9.92
CA LEU A 87 -8.58 -1.17 10.47
C LEU A 87 -7.64 -2.19 11.11
N PRO A 88 -8.02 -2.78 12.25
CA PRO A 88 -7.34 -3.96 12.77
C PRO A 88 -7.64 -5.15 11.86
N ILE A 89 -6.59 -5.83 11.39
CA ILE A 89 -6.70 -7.02 10.54
C ILE A 89 -6.12 -8.23 11.29
N SER A 90 -6.90 -9.29 11.40
CA SER A 90 -6.49 -10.53 12.06
C SER A 90 -5.64 -11.42 11.17
N LEU A 91 -4.87 -12.33 11.79
CA LEU A 91 -4.10 -13.36 11.10
C LEU A 91 -5.00 -14.24 10.20
N ASP A 92 -6.20 -14.59 10.66
CA ASP A 92 -7.17 -15.38 9.88
C ASP A 92 -7.66 -14.65 8.62
N GLN A 93 -7.86 -13.33 8.71
CA GLN A 93 -8.19 -12.49 7.55
C GLN A 93 -7.02 -12.46 6.55
N LEU A 94 -5.78 -12.33 7.02
CA LEU A 94 -4.60 -12.35 6.16
C LEU A 94 -4.40 -13.71 5.48
N ARG A 95 -4.60 -14.82 6.20
CA ARG A 95 -4.54 -16.18 5.63
C ARG A 95 -5.64 -16.44 4.60
N THR A 96 -6.83 -15.88 4.86
CA THR A 96 -7.94 -15.90 3.89
C THR A 96 -7.57 -15.09 2.64
N ALA A 97 -7.02 -13.89 2.81
CA ALA A 97 -6.56 -13.05 1.71
C ALA A 97 -5.46 -13.74 0.89
N GLU A 98 -4.44 -14.33 1.53
CA GLU A 98 -3.38 -15.10 0.86
C GLU A 98 -3.97 -16.24 0.01
N THR A 99 -4.93 -16.99 0.57
CA THR A 99 -5.62 -18.07 -0.13
C THR A 99 -6.38 -17.56 -1.35
N VAL A 100 -7.12 -16.45 -1.21
CA VAL A 100 -7.84 -15.83 -2.33
C VAL A 100 -6.87 -15.41 -3.42
N LEU A 101 -5.75 -14.77 -3.05
CA LEU A 101 -4.77 -14.27 -3.99
C LEU A 101 -4.07 -15.39 -4.77
N LEU A 102 -3.76 -16.53 -4.11
CA LEU A 102 -3.13 -17.68 -4.77
C LEU A 102 -4.05 -18.44 -5.73
N ASN A 103 -5.36 -18.46 -5.47
CA ASN A 103 -6.30 -19.32 -6.19
C ASN A 103 -7.14 -18.59 -7.24
N LYS A 104 -7.17 -17.25 -7.22
CA LYS A 104 -7.96 -16.48 -8.19
C LYS A 104 -7.28 -16.51 -9.56
N THR A 105 -8.07 -16.72 -10.62
CA THR A 105 -7.52 -16.88 -11.97
C THR A 105 -7.18 -15.56 -12.66
N TYR A 106 -7.51 -14.40 -12.07
CA TYR A 106 -7.32 -13.02 -12.59
C TYR A 106 -7.72 -12.76 -14.05
N GLN A 107 -8.33 -13.74 -14.70
CA GLN A 107 -8.77 -13.69 -16.09
C GLN A 107 -9.88 -12.65 -16.22
N GLY A 108 -9.75 -11.79 -17.23
CA GLY A 108 -10.74 -10.75 -17.52
C GLY A 108 -10.63 -9.48 -16.69
N VAL A 109 -9.64 -9.37 -15.80
CA VAL A 109 -9.27 -8.09 -15.18
C VAL A 109 -8.76 -7.15 -16.28
N LYS A 110 -9.46 -6.03 -16.47
CA LYS A 110 -9.14 -5.03 -17.51
C LYS A 110 -8.73 -3.72 -16.84
N LEU A 111 -7.64 -3.14 -17.32
CA LEU A 111 -7.26 -1.77 -16.97
C LEU A 111 -8.31 -0.78 -17.46
N ASP A 112 -8.52 0.30 -16.70
CA ASP A 112 -9.36 1.40 -17.15
C ASP A 112 -8.79 1.97 -18.47
N PRO A 113 -9.61 2.05 -19.55
CA PRO A 113 -9.18 2.62 -20.83
C PRO A 113 -8.56 4.03 -20.72
N LYS A 114 -8.94 4.83 -19.71
CA LYS A 114 -8.35 6.15 -19.43
C LYS A 114 -6.94 6.03 -18.86
N ALA A 115 -6.69 5.06 -17.97
CA ALA A 115 -5.35 4.77 -17.47
C ALA A 115 -4.43 4.32 -18.61
N SER A 116 -4.91 3.41 -19.48
CA SER A 116 -4.18 2.99 -20.68
C SER A 116 -3.84 4.16 -21.62
N ARG A 117 -4.71 5.18 -21.71
CA ARG A 117 -4.48 6.35 -22.57
C ARG A 117 -3.39 7.27 -22.03
N ILE A 118 -3.36 7.51 -20.71
CA ILE A 118 -2.32 8.31 -20.07
C ILE A 118 -0.96 7.61 -20.16
N MET A 119 -0.91 6.28 -19.95
CA MET A 119 0.33 5.52 -20.10
C MET A 119 0.87 5.55 -21.54
N ASN A 120 0.01 5.45 -22.54
CA ASN A 120 0.38 5.61 -23.95
C ASN A 120 0.95 7.02 -24.27
N ILE A 121 0.44 8.06 -23.60
CA ILE A 121 0.95 9.43 -23.75
C ILE A 121 2.34 9.54 -23.11
N LEU A 122 2.52 8.98 -21.91
CA LEU A 122 3.82 8.97 -21.22
C LEU A 122 4.89 8.21 -22.02
N GLN A 123 4.56 7.04 -22.57
CA GLN A 123 5.47 6.28 -23.45
C GLN A 123 5.89 7.08 -24.70
N ARG A 124 4.96 7.85 -25.29
CA ARG A 124 5.26 8.71 -26.44
C ARG A 124 6.14 9.91 -26.08
N MET A 125 5.96 10.47 -24.88
CA MET A 125 6.75 11.60 -24.40
C MET A 125 8.18 11.20 -24.03
N LEU A 126 8.40 9.97 -23.55
CA LEU A 126 9.71 9.44 -23.15
C LEU A 126 10.55 8.89 -24.32
N GLY A 127 10.17 9.16 -25.57
CA GLY A 127 11.09 9.07 -26.71
C GLY A 127 11.49 7.66 -27.14
N GLY A 128 10.54 6.73 -27.27
CA GLY A 128 10.74 5.47 -28.00
C GLY A 128 11.72 4.48 -27.39
N SER A 129 12.27 4.76 -26.21
CA SER A 129 12.78 3.69 -25.36
C SER A 129 11.58 2.84 -24.97
N GLU A 130 11.69 1.53 -25.10
CA GLU A 130 10.75 0.57 -24.52
C GLU A 130 10.69 0.84 -23.02
N VAL A 131 9.87 1.81 -22.61
CA VAL A 131 9.33 1.82 -21.27
C VAL A 131 8.40 0.63 -21.30
N VAL A 132 8.91 -0.52 -20.87
CA VAL A 132 8.10 -1.62 -20.35
C VAL A 132 7.43 -1.05 -19.11
N VAL A 133 6.48 -0.15 -19.32
CA VAL A 133 5.34 -0.04 -18.45
C VAL A 133 4.75 -1.42 -18.57
N GLY A 134 4.93 -2.23 -17.54
CA GLY A 134 4.17 -3.44 -17.42
C GLY A 134 2.70 -3.06 -17.57
N VAL A 135 2.17 -3.21 -18.78
CA VAL A 135 0.88 -3.89 -18.98
C VAL A 135 1.13 -5.35 -18.59
N GLY A 136 1.68 -5.54 -17.38
CA GLY A 136 2.03 -6.82 -16.85
C GLY A 136 0.70 -7.54 -16.73
N GLU A 137 0.72 -8.82 -17.05
CA GLU A 137 -0.29 -9.71 -16.52
C GLU A 137 -0.54 -9.31 -15.06
N GLN A 138 -1.81 -9.09 -14.74
CA GLN A 138 -2.23 -8.69 -13.41
C GLN A 138 -1.84 -9.83 -12.47
N ASN A 139 -0.65 -9.72 -11.89
CA ASN A 139 -0.03 -10.71 -11.05
C ASN A 139 -0.13 -10.22 -9.60
N PRO A 140 -0.70 -11.02 -8.69
CA PRO A 140 -0.83 -10.66 -7.29
C PRO A 140 0.47 -10.73 -6.48
N GLU A 141 1.63 -10.84 -7.11
CA GLU A 141 2.91 -11.04 -6.41
C GLU A 141 3.19 -9.96 -5.35
N GLN A 142 2.97 -8.68 -5.66
CA GLN A 142 3.16 -7.60 -4.69
C GLN A 142 2.13 -7.65 -3.55
N GLU A 143 0.88 -7.99 -3.86
CA GLU A 143 -0.18 -8.18 -2.87
C GLU A 143 0.12 -9.39 -1.97
N LEU A 144 0.67 -10.46 -2.53
CA LEU A 144 1.10 -11.64 -1.80
C LEU A 144 2.31 -11.35 -0.91
N GLU A 145 3.30 -10.61 -1.41
CA GLU A 145 4.45 -10.16 -0.61
C GLU A 145 3.99 -9.33 0.59
N PHE A 146 3.11 -8.35 0.36
CA PHE A 146 2.51 -7.54 1.41
C PHE A 146 1.81 -8.41 2.47
N VAL A 147 0.92 -9.32 2.04
CA VAL A 147 0.17 -10.20 2.96
C VAL A 147 1.11 -11.13 3.73
N ARG A 148 2.14 -11.69 3.08
CA ARG A 148 3.10 -12.59 3.72
C ARG A 148 3.97 -11.88 4.75
N ALA A 149 4.40 -10.66 4.48
CA ALA A 149 5.13 -9.84 5.45
C ALA A 149 4.27 -9.59 6.70
N CYS A 150 2.99 -9.27 6.51
CA CYS A 150 2.04 -9.08 7.61
C CYS A 150 1.83 -10.35 8.44
N ILE A 151 1.67 -11.51 7.76
CA ILE A 151 1.54 -12.82 8.40
C ILE A 151 2.79 -13.14 9.23
N ALA A 152 3.98 -13.01 8.64
CA ALA A 152 5.24 -13.31 9.31
C ALA A 152 5.40 -12.47 10.58
N HIS A 153 5.07 -11.18 10.51
CA HIS A 153 5.11 -10.30 11.68
C HIS A 153 4.15 -10.75 12.80
N LEU A 154 2.89 -11.09 12.47
CA LEU A 154 1.93 -11.57 13.48
C LEU A 154 2.28 -12.94 14.07
N GLU A 155 3.00 -13.78 13.31
CA GLU A 155 3.49 -15.07 13.82
C GLU A 155 4.70 -14.89 14.75
N GLU A 156 5.54 -13.87 14.52
CA GLU A 156 6.64 -13.51 15.41
C GLU A 156 6.14 -12.87 16.71
N VAL A 157 5.10 -12.04 16.63
CA VAL A 157 4.52 -11.31 17.76
C VAL A 157 3.26 -12.05 18.23
N GLU A 158 3.42 -13.14 18.98
CA GLU A 158 2.31 -13.96 19.49
C GLU A 158 1.20 -13.08 20.12
N GLY A 159 0.03 -13.04 19.49
CA GLY A 159 -1.15 -12.31 19.99
C GLY A 159 -1.19 -10.81 19.68
N GLY A 160 -0.28 -10.30 18.85
CA GLY A 160 -0.29 -8.92 18.37
C GLY A 160 -1.51 -8.60 17.49
N ALA A 161 -1.91 -7.33 17.46
CA ALA A 161 -2.82 -6.80 16.46
C ALA A 161 -2.00 -6.13 15.35
N LEU A 162 -2.49 -6.14 14.11
CA LEU A 162 -1.89 -5.37 13.02
C LEU A 162 -2.92 -4.35 12.56
N PHE A 163 -2.53 -3.08 12.47
CA PHE A 163 -3.37 -2.03 11.90
C PHE A 163 -2.93 -1.79 10.46
N ILE A 164 -3.89 -1.83 9.54
CA ILE A 164 -3.64 -1.53 8.13
C ILE A 164 -4.40 -0.26 7.76
N LEU A 165 -3.66 0.73 7.27
CA LEU A 165 -4.18 1.94 6.65
C LEU A 165 -4.38 1.71 5.16
N PHE A 166 -5.57 2.03 4.67
CA PHE A 166 -5.94 2.01 3.26
C PHE A 166 -6.17 3.44 2.80
N SER A 167 -5.32 3.95 1.91
CA SER A 167 -5.31 5.34 1.41
C SER A 167 -5.20 5.45 -0.10
#